data_AF-A0A6L7YXD4-F1
#
_entry.id   AF-A0A6L7YXD4-F1
#
_cell.length_a   1.000
_cell.length_b   1.000
_cell.length_c   1.000
_cell.angle_alpha   90.00
_cell.angle_beta   90.00
_cell.angle_gamma   90.00
#
_symmetry.space_group_name_H-M   'P 1'
#
loop_
_entity.id
_entity.type
_entity.pdbx_description
1 polymer ?
#
loop_
_entity_poly.entity_id
_entity_poly.type
_entity_poly.pdbx_seq_one_letter_code
_entity_poly.pdbx_strand_id
1 'polypeptide(L)' 'MQIRKSDLHLSYDLHEILGEPTVRGRFVEDVLSAELPEDEKRRVLRMGLRALDGRDDLEVL' A
#
# COMPACT_ATOMS: atom_id res chain seq x y z
N MET A 1 -22.29 18.69 -7.49
CA MET A 1 -21.13 17.93 -8.02
C MET A 1 -20.93 16.72 -7.13
N GLN A 2 -21.40 15.54 -7.55
CA GLN A 2 -21.27 14.32 -6.76
C GLN A 2 -19.86 13.78 -6.95
N ILE A 3 -18.99 14.02 -5.96
CA ILE A 3 -17.64 13.47 -5.95
C ILE A 3 -17.78 11.98 -5.65
N ARG A 4 -17.54 11.12 -6.65
CA ARG A 4 -17.37 9.68 -6.44
C ARG A 4 -16.13 9.50 -5.56
N LYS A 5 -16.33 9.23 -4.27
CA LYS A 5 -15.27 8.88 -3.31
C LYS A 5 -14.40 7.68 -3.74
N SER A 6 -14.74 7.02 -4.84
CA SER A 6 -14.03 5.87 -5.41
C SER A 6 -12.76 6.24 -6.18
N ASP A 7 -12.65 7.46 -6.72
CA ASP A 7 -11.49 7.90 -7.53
C ASP A 7 -10.49 8.79 -6.75
N LEU A 8 -10.80 9.08 -5.48
CA LEU A 8 -9.98 9.89 -4.56
C LEU A 8 -9.16 9.03 -3.58
N HIS A 9 -9.02 7.72 -3.85
CA HIS A 9 -8.12 6.88 -3.08
C HIS A 9 -6.69 7.24 -3.49
N LEU A 10 -6.08 8.07 -2.63
CA LEU A 10 -4.69 8.49 -2.61
C LEU A 10 -3.77 7.58 -3.44
N SER A 11 -3.05 8.18 -4.39
CA SER A 11 -1.76 7.63 -4.79
C SER A 11 -0.91 7.55 -3.53
N TYR A 12 -0.81 6.37 -2.93
CA TYR A 12 0.04 6.12 -1.78
C TYR A 12 1.47 6.57 -2.10
N ASP A 13 2.09 7.33 -1.21
CA ASP A 13 3.53 7.59 -1.29
C ASP A 13 4.25 6.33 -0.79
N LEU A 14 4.67 5.49 -1.73
CA LEU A 14 5.35 4.24 -1.41
C LEU A 14 6.70 4.48 -0.74
N HIS A 15 7.33 5.64 -0.95
CA HIS A 15 8.62 5.95 -0.34
C HIS A 15 8.46 6.27 1.14
N GLU A 16 7.41 7.03 1.50
CA GLU A 16 7.03 7.28 2.89
C GLU A 16 6.68 5.97 3.60
N ILE A 17 5.82 5.16 2.99
CA ILE A 17 5.34 3.90 3.59
C ILE A 17 6.47 2.90 3.79
N LEU A 18 7.41 2.80 2.85
CA LEU A 18 8.56 1.88 2.95
C LEU A 18 9.44 2.18 4.18
N GLY A 19 9.46 3.43 4.65
CA GLY A 19 10.21 3.83 5.85
C GLY A 19 9.51 3.49 7.17
N GLU A 20 8.26 3.01 7.13
CA GLU A 20 7.50 2.69 8.33
C GLU A 20 7.91 1.33 8.91
N PRO A 21 8.20 1.23 10.21
CA PRO A 21 8.44 -0.05 10.89
C PRO A 21 7.12 -0.79 11.18
N THR A 22 6.26 -0.91 10.18
CA THR A 22 4.90 -1.45 10.27
C THR A 22 4.69 -2.58 9.29
N VAL A 23 3.60 -3.34 9.46
CA VAL A 23 3.22 -4.39 8.49
C VAL A 23 2.97 -3.77 7.11
N ARG A 24 2.50 -2.51 7.08
CA ARG A 24 2.31 -1.75 5.84
C ARG A 24 3.64 -1.50 5.13
N GLY A 25 4.65 -1.02 5.84
CA GLY A 25 6.00 -0.84 5.29
C GLY A 25 6.60 -2.15 4.79
N ARG A 26 6.51 -3.21 5.59
CA ARG A 26 7.00 -4.54 5.21
C ARG A 26 6.30 -5.11 3.97
N PHE A 27 4.99 -4.94 3.89
CA PHE A 27 4.21 -5.35 2.71
C PHE A 27 4.69 -4.65 1.43
N VAL A 28 4.96 -3.34 1.50
CA VAL A 28 5.49 -2.60 0.34
C VAL A 28 6.87 -3.11 -0.05
N GLU A 29 7.77 -3.32 0.92
CA GLU A 29 9.11 -3.88 0.69
C GLU A 29 9.05 -5.24 -0.03
N ASP A 30 8.23 -6.16 0.47
CA ASP A 30 8.09 -7.52 -0.05
C ASP A 30 7.53 -7.50 -1.49
N VAL A 31 6.53 -6.67 -1.77
CA VAL A 31 5.92 -6.57 -3.11
C VAL A 31 6.85 -5.89 -4.12
N LEU A 32 7.62 -4.87 -3.71
CA LEU A 32 8.61 -4.24 -4.58
C LEU A 32 9.75 -5.20 -4.92
N SER A 33 10.18 -6.02 -3.96
CA SER A 33 11.26 -7.00 -4.12
C SER A 33 10.84 -8.28 -4.84
N ALA A 34 9.53 -8.52 -4.97
CA ALA A 34 9.00 -9.72 -5.64
C ALA A 34 9.30 -9.72 -7.15
N GLU A 35 9.52 -10.91 -7.72
CA GLU A 35 9.65 -11.13 -9.16
C GLU A 35 8.26 -11.20 -9.82
N LEU A 36 7.53 -10.09 -9.76
CA LEU A 36 6.22 -9.93 -10.38
C LEU A 36 6.27 -8.92 -11.54
N PRO A 37 5.43 -9.08 -12.57
CA PRO A 37 5.21 -8.05 -13.57
C PRO A 37 4.79 -6.72 -12.93
N GLU A 38 5.28 -5.61 -13.48
CA GLU A 38 5.02 -4.25 -12.95
C GLU A 38 3.52 -3.94 -12.79
N ASP A 39 2.68 -4.38 -13.74
CA ASP A 39 1.23 -4.22 -13.66
C ASP A 39 0.60 -5.00 -12.50
N GLU A 40 1.16 -6.16 -12.20
CA GLU A 40 0.73 -7.01 -11.10
C GLU A 40 1.16 -6.41 -9.76
N LYS A 41 2.41 -5.95 -9.64
CA LYS A 41 2.88 -5.18 -8.46
C LYS A 41 1.97 -4.00 -8.17
N ARG A 42 1.65 -3.18 -9.18
CA ARG A 42 0.73 -2.03 -9.03
C ARG A 42 -0.67 -2.42 -8.56
N ARG A 43 -1.16 -3.59 -8.96
CA ARG A 43 -2.47 -4.10 -8.54
C ARG A 43 -2.43 -4.60 -7.10
N VAL A 44 -1.42 -5.38 -6.76
CA VAL A 44 -1.21 -5.93 -5.40
C VAL A 44 -1.02 -4.78 -4.41
N LEU A 45 -0.15 -3.81 -4.71
CA LEU A 45 0.07 -2.64 -3.85
C LEU A 45 -1.24 -1.87 -3.58
N ARG A 46 -2.02 -1.57 -4.62
CA ARG A 46 -3.30 -0.85 -4.42
C ARG A 46 -4.28 -1.62 -3.55
N MET A 47 -4.44 -2.91 -3.77
CA MET A 47 -5.41 -3.71 -3.02
C MET A 47 -4.95 -3.96 -1.58
N GLY A 48 -3.67 -4.27 -1.39
CA GLY A 48 -3.08 -4.54 -0.08
C GLY A 48 -3.02 -3.30 0.80
N LEU A 49 -2.54 -2.17 0.27
CA LEU A 49 -2.51 -0.91 1.03
C LEU A 49 -3.92 -0.45 1.40
N ARG A 50 -4.90 -0.63 0.51
CA ARG A 50 -6.31 -0.37 0.84
C ARG A 50 -6.85 -1.28 1.95
N ALA A 51 -6.39 -2.53 2.02
CA ALA A 51 -6.82 -3.48 3.07
C ALA A 51 -6.15 -3.22 4.43
N LEU A 52 -4.97 -2.61 4.41
CA LEU A 52 -4.19 -2.19 5.58
C LEU A 52 -4.53 -0.77 6.03
N ASP A 53 -5.25 0.00 5.21
CA ASP A 53 -5.67 1.36 5.51
C ASP A 53 -6.57 1.39 6.76
N GLY A 54 -6.27 2.27 7.72
CA GLY A 54 -6.96 2.38 9.00
C GLY A 54 -6.61 1.28 10.02
N ARG A 55 -5.51 0.53 9.82
CA ARG A 55 -4.96 -0.39 10.80
C ARG A 55 -3.63 0.11 11.36
N ASP A 56 -3.74 1.01 12.34
CA ASP A 56 -2.59 1.63 13.00
C ASP A 56 -1.97 0.74 14.10
N ASP A 57 -2.58 -0.41 14.39
CA ASP A 57 -2.19 -1.38 15.42
C ASP A 57 -1.17 -2.44 14.94
N LEU A 58 -0.72 -2.32 13.68
CA LEU A 58 0.13 -3.32 13.03
C LEU A 58 1.61 -2.91 13.00
N GLU A 59 2.24 -2.87 14.17
CA GLU A 59 3.71 -2.74 14.30
C GLU A 59 4.42 -4.06 14.01
N VAL A 60 5.63 -3.99 13.46
CA VAL A 60 6.50 -5.17 13.25
C VAL A 60 7.59 -5.13 14.31
N LEU A 61 7.66 -6.19 15.13
CA LEU A 61 8.63 -6.38 16.23
C LEU A 61 10.01 -6.85 15.73
#